data_AF-A0A836GQI3-F1
#
_entry.id   AF-A0A836GQI3-F1
#
_cell.length_a   1.000
_cell.length_b   1.000
_cell.length_c   1.000
_cell.angle_alpha   90.00
_cell.angle_beta   90.00
_cell.angle_gamma   90.00
#
_symmetry.space_group_name_H-M   'P 1'
#
loop_
_entity.id
_entity.type
_entity.pdbx_description
1 polymer ?
#
loop_
_entity_poly.entity_id
_entity_poly.type
_entity_poly.pdbx_seq_one_letter_code
_entity_poly.pdbx_strand_id
1 'polypeptide(L)'
;MWRPRKWLQRCSPYVVTPSRPAAAALRAPPRHGVQSTCRAQSASYSRDDGSTASVASLTTAVSRRQKLRCLRGVYHASRAMAQLMLPLLQSMRVSLGDSGLTHAMKNLATALNGSPVSLQHEGPLQDAQLLAIRNLATDAAVTELRRRLFDGSLCPREAPNLSATLWNEQSLRSYQRALLAARQHRLDAGDSFNCYEHLAEAGVVTLRAMCSDVTDPQRCAEWARLIDLYTTFLPDRSHIHELENLPQEIAIGELLRETVEGVRGAEDKLSGHGFALDCVVDVGGGNGFLAAQVAERLQCDSVVIDPFFPAHSIDCCPRMWPDTAQRTRPATRRQRTLHRTMALFRDVRWSDAVPAAPARTALIAKHLCGSGVDEVLRHLEAQDCLPRILVMAPCCFNKITFDRYCDAAYLRQVMGIDSEGALARVHRLTDWNMSCYQSHHERMLERIEAARRGSSTSDRGFTCNGQRDSEAAALPAPCTVDGSSNITAAELFCHQRRSGPRSIANSITCTHAFARLVEGLLNYGRMQWLRRRHYNVQLVQYVPDVVTPKNKCWLAIRQAHTS
;
A
#
# COMPACT_ATOMS: atom_id res chain seq x y z
N MET A 1 11.65 13.93 6.54
CA MET A 1 12.58 13.65 7.66
C MET A 1 11.75 13.61 8.93
N TRP A 2 11.45 12.41 9.42
CA TRP A 2 10.80 12.20 10.72
C TRP A 2 11.81 11.47 11.60
N ARG A 3 12.15 12.04 12.76
CA ARG A 3 12.94 11.36 13.79
C ARG A 3 11.97 10.76 14.82
N PRO A 4 12.06 9.47 15.17
CA PRO A 4 11.34 8.94 16.32
C PRO A 4 11.98 9.46 17.61
N ARG A 5 11.17 9.99 18.53
CA ARG A 5 11.58 10.31 19.90
C ARG A 5 11.80 9.00 20.66
N LYS A 6 12.93 8.91 21.36
CA LYS A 6 13.27 7.82 22.28
C LYS A 6 12.32 7.84 23.48
N TRP A 7 11.56 6.78 23.69
CA TRP A 7 10.97 6.45 24.98
C TRP A 7 11.88 5.42 25.65
N LEU A 8 12.62 5.86 26.67
CA LEU A 8 13.26 5.00 27.65
C LEU A 8 12.32 4.95 28.85
N GLN A 9 11.64 3.83 29.07
CA GLN A 9 11.04 3.53 30.36
C GLN A 9 11.59 2.21 30.88
N ARG A 10 11.98 2.27 32.15
CA ARG A 10 12.73 1.28 32.92
C ARG A 10 11.89 0.03 33.14
N CYS A 11 12.38 -1.12 32.69
CA CYS A 11 11.98 -2.41 33.26
C CYS A 11 13.06 -2.84 34.27
N SER A 12 12.63 -3.09 35.49
CA SER A 12 13.45 -3.63 36.59
C SER A 12 13.81 -5.09 36.29
N PRO A 13 15.06 -5.55 36.50
CA PRO A 13 15.41 -6.95 36.31
C PRO A 13 15.16 -7.74 37.61
N TYR A 14 14.29 -8.75 37.54
CA TYR A 14 14.33 -9.85 38.51
C TYR A 14 15.45 -10.81 38.13
N VAL A 15 16.36 -10.99 39.06
CA VAL A 15 17.59 -11.78 38.99
C VAL A 15 17.26 -13.24 39.31
N VAL A 16 17.71 -14.16 38.45
CA VAL A 16 18.09 -15.52 38.87
C VAL A 16 19.50 -15.77 38.34
N THR A 17 20.47 -15.85 39.26
CA THR A 17 21.81 -16.42 39.10
C THR A 17 21.75 -17.91 39.52
N PRO A 18 22.74 -18.79 39.24
CA PRO A 18 24.19 -18.59 39.03
C PRO A 18 24.74 -19.40 37.82
N SER A 19 26.01 -19.53 37.44
CA SER A 19 27.35 -19.35 38.03
C SER A 19 28.39 -19.16 36.89
N ARG A 20 29.46 -18.41 37.17
CA ARG A 20 30.72 -18.26 36.39
C ARG A 20 31.86 -18.87 37.26
N PRO A 21 33.17 -18.98 36.85
CA PRO A 21 33.89 -18.13 35.88
C PRO A 21 35.03 -18.78 35.04
N ALA A 22 35.49 -18.03 34.01
CA ALA A 22 36.90 -17.71 33.62
C ALA A 22 36.86 -17.10 32.19
N ALA A 23 37.10 -15.81 31.88
CA ALA A 23 38.19 -14.85 32.12
C ALA A 23 39.33 -14.88 31.08
N ALA A 24 39.35 -13.86 30.18
CA ALA A 24 40.50 -13.08 29.66
C ALA A 24 40.04 -12.30 28.40
N ALA A 25 39.79 -10.98 28.47
CA ALA A 25 40.73 -9.85 28.40
C ALA A 25 41.26 -9.55 26.98
N LEU A 26 40.89 -8.38 26.43
CA LEU A 26 41.80 -7.40 25.81
C LEU A 26 41.10 -6.03 25.67
N ARG A 27 41.77 -5.00 26.19
CA ARG A 27 41.39 -3.58 26.23
C ARG A 27 41.95 -2.83 25.02
N ALA A 28 41.26 -1.78 24.56
CA ALA A 28 41.85 -0.65 23.83
C ALA A 28 41.05 0.65 24.11
N PRO A 29 41.66 1.85 23.99
CA PRO A 29 41.37 3.05 24.79
C PRO A 29 40.39 4.05 24.12
N PRO A 30 39.88 5.06 24.87
CA PRO A 30 38.90 6.02 24.36
C PRO A 30 39.56 7.14 23.54
N ARG A 31 38.95 7.49 22.41
CA ARG A 31 39.34 8.68 21.61
C ARG A 31 38.59 9.92 22.07
N HIS A 32 39.38 10.98 22.20
CA HIS A 32 39.04 12.34 22.58
C HIS A 32 37.91 12.97 21.74
N GLY A 33 37.06 13.71 22.43
CA GLY A 33 36.06 14.59 21.84
C GLY A 33 36.69 15.88 21.30
N VAL A 34 36.22 16.30 20.13
CA VAL A 34 36.42 17.64 19.58
C VAL A 34 35.05 18.29 19.49
N GLN A 35 34.79 19.22 20.41
CA GLN A 35 33.65 20.13 20.36
C GLN A 35 33.99 21.28 19.40
N SER A 36 33.30 21.38 18.27
CA SER A 36 33.33 22.57 17.42
C SER A 36 32.27 23.57 17.91
N THR A 37 32.73 24.67 18.47
CA THR A 37 31.94 25.83 18.88
C THR A 37 31.65 26.72 17.66
N CYS A 38 30.41 26.69 17.15
CA CYS A 38 29.90 27.75 16.26
C CYS A 38 29.13 28.77 17.10
N ARG A 39 29.78 29.92 17.36
CA ARG A 39 29.14 31.15 17.85
C ARG A 39 28.23 31.68 16.74
N ALA A 40 26.91 31.66 16.98
CA ALA A 40 25.98 32.52 16.25
C ALA A 40 25.87 33.84 17.03
N GLN A 41 26.29 34.94 16.40
CA GLN A 41 26.11 36.29 16.90
C GLN A 41 24.63 36.67 16.80
N SER A 42 24.01 36.91 17.96
CA SER A 42 22.69 37.51 18.09
C SER A 42 22.82 39.01 17.82
N ALA A 43 22.48 39.45 16.61
CA ALA A 43 22.27 40.87 16.32
C ALA A 43 20.85 41.24 16.77
N SER A 44 20.78 42.12 17.77
CA SER A 44 19.56 42.80 18.22
C SER A 44 19.06 43.73 17.11
N TYR A 45 17.92 43.39 16.51
CA TYR A 45 17.20 44.31 15.63
C TYR A 45 16.26 45.19 16.45
N SER A 46 16.52 46.49 16.40
CA SER A 46 15.63 47.55 16.82
C SER A 46 14.31 47.49 16.05
N ARG A 47 13.20 47.67 16.77
CA ARG A 47 11.87 47.88 16.20
C ARG A 47 11.86 49.24 15.51
N ASP A 48 11.80 49.22 14.18
CA ASP A 48 11.28 50.34 13.39
C ASP A 48 9.87 49.97 12.92
N ASP A 49 8.89 50.76 13.37
CA ASP A 49 7.53 50.77 12.86
C ASP A 49 7.53 51.45 11.49
N GLY A 50 7.38 50.66 10.43
CA GLY A 50 7.29 51.22 9.08
C GLY A 50 6.99 50.19 8.00
N SER A 51 5.83 50.35 7.36
CA SER A 51 5.44 49.80 6.05
C SER A 51 4.81 48.40 6.00
N THR A 52 3.48 48.40 6.03
CA THR A 52 2.58 47.30 5.61
C THR A 52 2.70 46.91 4.13
N ALA A 53 3.47 47.63 3.31
CA ALA A 53 3.69 47.31 1.90
C ALA A 53 4.70 46.16 1.66
N SER A 54 5.55 45.84 2.65
CA SER A 54 6.57 44.79 2.57
C SER A 54 6.00 43.37 2.58
N VAL A 55 4.94 43.13 3.38
CA VAL A 55 4.34 41.81 3.58
C VAL A 55 3.54 41.34 2.35
N ALA A 56 2.92 42.26 1.61
CA ALA A 56 2.22 41.96 0.35
C ALA A 56 3.19 41.57 -0.78
N SER A 57 4.38 42.18 -0.83
CA SER A 57 5.42 41.85 -1.81
C SER A 57 6.06 40.49 -1.54
N LEU A 58 6.30 40.16 -0.27
CA LEU A 58 6.84 38.85 0.14
C LEU A 58 5.85 37.71 -0.11
N THR A 59 4.55 37.90 0.17
CA THR A 59 3.52 36.87 -0.08
C THR A 59 3.30 36.61 -1.58
N THR A 60 3.34 37.65 -2.42
CA THR A 60 3.25 37.51 -3.89
C THR A 60 4.49 36.83 -4.49
N ALA A 61 5.69 37.11 -3.99
CA ALA A 61 6.92 36.44 -4.43
C ALA A 61 6.96 34.95 -4.04
N VAL A 62 6.49 34.61 -2.82
CA VAL A 62 6.35 33.22 -2.37
C VAL A 62 5.34 32.47 -3.23
N SER A 63 4.18 33.08 -3.51
CA SER A 63 3.15 32.51 -4.40
C SER A 63 3.65 32.28 -5.82
N ARG A 64 4.39 33.24 -6.41
CA ARG A 64 5.00 33.08 -7.74
C ARG A 64 6.04 31.97 -7.79
N ARG A 65 6.95 31.89 -6.81
CA ARG A 65 7.95 30.81 -6.72
C ARG A 65 7.29 29.44 -6.58
N GLN A 66 6.21 29.36 -5.81
CA GLN A 66 5.46 28.12 -5.63
C GLN A 66 4.76 27.70 -6.94
N LYS A 67 4.12 28.64 -7.64
CA LYS A 67 3.48 28.39 -8.95
C LYS A 67 4.49 27.89 -9.98
N LEU A 68 5.66 28.50 -10.07
CA LEU A 68 6.74 28.07 -10.97
C LEU A 68 7.27 26.66 -10.63
N ARG A 69 7.41 26.34 -9.34
CA ARG A 69 7.78 24.99 -8.89
C ARG A 69 6.74 23.94 -9.29
N CYS A 70 5.45 24.25 -9.16
CA CYS A 70 4.37 23.36 -9.59
C CYS A 70 4.43 23.12 -11.11
N LEU A 71 4.54 24.18 -11.91
CA LEU A 71 4.65 24.07 -13.38
C LEU A 71 5.87 23.25 -13.81
N ARG A 72 7.01 23.44 -13.15
CA ARG A 72 8.21 22.63 -13.38
C ARG A 72 7.96 21.15 -13.06
N GLY A 73 7.27 20.86 -11.97
CA GLY A 73 6.88 19.50 -11.59
C GLY A 73 5.97 18.84 -12.63
N VAL A 74 4.92 19.55 -13.08
CA VAL A 74 4.02 19.13 -14.15
C VAL A 74 4.81 18.80 -15.41
N TYR A 75 5.64 19.74 -15.85
CA TYR A 75 6.43 19.58 -17.07
C TYR A 75 7.35 18.36 -17.02
N HIS A 76 8.09 18.17 -15.93
CA HIS A 76 8.97 17.01 -15.79
C HIS A 76 8.20 15.69 -15.76
N ALA A 77 7.00 15.69 -15.18
CA ALA A 77 6.16 14.51 -15.16
C ALA A 77 5.56 14.19 -16.54
N SER A 78 5.05 15.21 -17.26
CA SER A 78 4.64 15.09 -18.66
C SER A 78 5.78 14.57 -19.54
N ARG A 79 7.01 15.07 -19.34
CA ARG A 79 8.19 14.59 -20.06
C ARG A 79 8.48 13.12 -19.77
N ALA A 80 8.48 12.70 -18.51
CA ALA A 80 8.69 11.31 -18.15
C ALA A 80 7.59 10.40 -18.72
N MET A 81 6.34 10.88 -18.79
CA MET A 81 5.25 10.17 -19.46
C MET A 81 5.51 10.01 -20.96
N ALA A 82 5.85 11.09 -21.67
CA ALA A 82 6.16 11.00 -23.10
C ALA A 82 7.31 10.03 -23.37
N GLN A 83 8.40 10.14 -22.60
CA GLN A 83 9.59 9.30 -22.69
C GLN A 83 9.30 7.82 -22.43
N LEU A 84 8.33 7.50 -21.58
CA LEU A 84 7.93 6.11 -21.32
C LEU A 84 6.90 5.61 -22.33
N MET A 85 5.90 6.43 -22.68
CA MET A 85 4.77 6.00 -23.53
C MET A 85 5.17 5.85 -24.99
N LEU A 86 5.99 6.75 -25.53
CA LEU A 86 6.31 6.73 -26.96
C LEU A 86 7.02 5.43 -27.37
N PRO A 87 8.08 4.96 -26.68
CA PRO A 87 8.71 3.67 -27.02
C PRO A 87 7.75 2.48 -26.87
N LEU A 88 6.88 2.48 -25.86
CA LEU A 88 5.89 1.42 -25.66
C LEU A 88 4.86 1.37 -26.80
N LEU A 89 4.36 2.53 -27.22
CA LEU A 89 3.42 2.65 -28.33
C LEU A 89 4.07 2.25 -29.67
N GLN A 90 5.33 2.63 -29.88
CA GLN A 90 6.10 2.26 -31.07
C GLN A 90 6.37 0.75 -31.12
N SER A 91 6.82 0.16 -30.01
CA SER A 91 7.03 -1.29 -29.91
C SER A 91 5.74 -2.05 -30.20
N MET A 92 4.61 -1.60 -29.65
CA MET A 92 3.31 -2.22 -29.95
C MET A 92 2.89 -2.07 -31.40
N ARG A 93 3.15 -0.91 -32.02
CA ARG A 93 2.86 -0.67 -33.44
C ARG A 93 3.62 -1.67 -34.32
N VAL A 94 4.87 -1.96 -33.96
CA VAL A 94 5.71 -2.96 -34.65
C VAL A 94 5.17 -4.37 -34.43
N SER A 95 4.83 -4.73 -33.18
CA SER A 95 4.39 -6.10 -32.85
C SER A 95 2.98 -6.45 -33.33
N LEU A 96 2.03 -5.50 -33.28
CA LEU A 96 0.61 -5.76 -33.56
C LEU A 96 0.15 -5.16 -34.91
N GLY A 97 1.00 -4.39 -35.58
CA GLY A 97 0.62 -3.58 -36.73
C GLY A 97 -0.30 -2.41 -36.38
N ASP A 98 -0.61 -1.58 -37.38
CA ASP A 98 -1.47 -0.41 -37.18
C ASP A 98 -2.91 -0.79 -36.84
N SER A 99 -3.47 -1.86 -37.40
CA SER A 99 -4.81 -2.34 -37.03
C SER A 99 -4.91 -2.74 -35.55
N GLY A 100 -3.79 -3.11 -34.92
CA GLY A 100 -3.69 -3.50 -33.52
C GLY A 100 -3.65 -2.35 -32.51
N LEU A 101 -3.75 -1.09 -32.93
CA LEU A 101 -3.84 0.06 -32.03
C LEU A 101 -5.21 0.72 -32.10
N THR A 102 -5.74 1.17 -30.96
CA THR A 102 -6.95 2.01 -30.97
C THR A 102 -6.65 3.36 -31.60
N HIS A 103 -7.68 4.03 -32.12
CA HIS A 103 -7.54 5.38 -32.70
C HIS A 103 -6.90 6.37 -31.71
N ALA A 104 -7.29 6.32 -30.44
CA ALA A 104 -6.71 7.16 -29.39
C ALA A 104 -5.20 6.91 -29.22
N MET A 105 -4.76 5.64 -29.20
CA MET A 105 -3.35 5.28 -29.08
C MET A 105 -2.53 5.69 -30.30
N LYS A 106 -3.08 5.54 -31.52
CA LYS A 106 -2.43 6.00 -32.77
C LYS A 106 -2.20 7.51 -32.77
N ASN A 107 -3.23 8.26 -32.39
CA ASN A 107 -3.17 9.71 -32.33
C ASN A 107 -2.18 10.16 -31.27
N LEU A 108 -2.18 9.52 -30.11
CA LEU A 108 -1.21 9.80 -29.06
C LEU A 108 0.23 9.48 -29.52
N ALA A 109 0.46 8.33 -30.15
CA ALA A 109 1.78 7.96 -30.67
C ALA A 109 2.28 8.97 -31.72
N THR A 110 1.41 9.41 -32.62
CA THR A 110 1.71 10.40 -33.66
C THR A 110 2.01 11.76 -33.03
N ALA A 111 1.19 12.20 -32.08
CA ALA A 111 1.34 13.51 -31.44
C ALA A 111 2.54 13.58 -30.48
N LEU A 112 3.00 12.44 -29.95
CA LEU A 112 4.23 12.33 -29.17
C LEU A 112 5.47 12.18 -30.04
N ASN A 113 5.35 12.02 -31.36
CA ASN A 113 6.51 11.89 -32.22
C ASN A 113 7.47 13.09 -32.08
N GLY A 114 8.78 12.82 -32.12
CA GLY A 114 9.81 13.82 -31.82
C GLY A 114 9.97 14.18 -30.34
N SER A 115 9.21 13.56 -29.42
CA SER A 115 9.51 13.65 -27.99
C SER A 115 10.89 13.01 -27.74
N PRO A 116 11.62 13.44 -26.70
CA PRO A 116 12.80 12.73 -26.24
C PRO A 116 12.53 11.23 -26.10
N VAL A 117 13.30 10.40 -26.81
CA VAL A 117 13.07 8.94 -26.89
C VAL A 117 13.66 8.17 -25.72
N SER A 118 14.54 8.79 -24.94
CA SER A 118 15.12 8.17 -23.75
C SER A 118 14.75 8.95 -22.51
N LEU A 119 14.62 8.21 -21.40
CA LEU A 119 14.46 8.80 -20.09
C LEU A 119 15.70 9.58 -19.65
N GLN A 120 16.86 9.42 -20.29
CA GLN A 120 18.08 10.18 -19.96
C GLN A 120 18.08 11.60 -20.54
N HIS A 121 17.40 11.81 -21.67
CA HIS A 121 17.47 13.07 -22.39
C HIS A 121 16.65 14.16 -21.68
N GLU A 122 17.29 15.28 -21.34
CA GLU A 122 16.61 16.39 -20.66
C GLU A 122 16.01 17.44 -21.61
N GLY A 123 16.04 17.19 -22.92
CA GLY A 123 15.53 18.14 -23.91
C GLY A 123 14.04 18.43 -23.78
N PRO A 124 13.59 19.49 -24.47
CA PRO A 124 12.27 20.05 -24.22
C PRO A 124 11.14 19.23 -24.86
N LEU A 125 9.99 19.21 -24.21
CA LEU A 125 8.72 18.95 -24.87
C LEU A 125 8.21 20.21 -25.58
N GLN A 126 7.63 20.02 -26.76
CA GLN A 126 6.89 21.05 -27.50
C GLN A 126 5.47 21.22 -26.93
N ASP A 127 4.86 22.38 -27.14
CA ASP A 127 3.49 22.66 -26.68
C ASP A 127 2.47 21.66 -27.23
N ALA A 128 2.63 21.23 -28.49
CA ALA A 128 1.79 20.22 -29.10
C ALA A 128 1.85 18.88 -28.34
N GLN A 129 3.02 18.48 -27.83
CA GLN A 129 3.19 17.25 -27.06
C GLN A 129 2.59 17.37 -25.66
N LEU A 130 2.72 18.53 -25.01
CA LEU A 130 2.07 18.81 -23.73
C LEU A 130 0.53 18.77 -23.85
N LEU A 131 0.00 19.37 -24.92
CA LEU A 131 -1.43 19.33 -25.23
C LEU A 131 -1.89 17.90 -25.56
N ALA A 132 -1.07 17.12 -26.27
CA ALA A 132 -1.36 15.71 -26.56
C ALA A 132 -1.43 14.87 -25.28
N ILE A 133 -0.51 15.04 -24.33
CA ILE A 133 -0.57 14.35 -23.03
C ILE A 133 -1.86 14.74 -22.29
N ARG A 134 -2.20 16.03 -22.27
CA ARG A 134 -3.40 16.50 -21.57
C ARG A 134 -4.70 15.95 -22.19
N ASN A 135 -4.79 15.95 -23.52
CA ASN A 135 -6.04 15.75 -24.25
C ASN A 135 -6.20 14.31 -24.78
N LEU A 136 -5.10 13.60 -25.08
CA LEU A 136 -5.12 12.28 -25.73
C LEU A 136 -4.69 11.14 -24.79
N ALA A 137 -3.81 11.39 -23.81
CA ALA A 137 -3.47 10.39 -22.80
C ALA A 137 -4.58 10.32 -21.74
N THR A 138 -5.72 9.74 -22.11
CA THR A 138 -6.84 9.51 -21.20
C THR A 138 -6.65 8.24 -20.37
N ASP A 139 -7.38 8.10 -19.27
CA ASP A 139 -7.39 6.86 -18.47
C ASP A 139 -7.72 5.63 -19.31
N ALA A 140 -8.66 5.76 -20.26
CA ALA A 140 -9.05 4.70 -21.17
C ALA A 140 -7.89 4.30 -22.10
N ALA A 141 -7.21 5.28 -22.72
CA ALA A 141 -6.08 5.01 -23.61
C ALA A 141 -4.90 4.36 -22.87
N VAL A 142 -4.55 4.85 -21.68
CA VAL A 142 -3.46 4.30 -20.86
C VAL A 142 -3.82 2.91 -20.32
N THR A 143 -5.08 2.70 -19.92
CA THR A 143 -5.56 1.39 -19.47
C THR A 143 -5.53 0.35 -20.58
N GLU A 144 -5.94 0.75 -21.79
CA GLU A 144 -5.90 -0.13 -22.97
C GLU A 144 -4.46 -0.43 -23.42
N LEU A 145 -3.58 0.57 -23.39
CA LEU A 145 -2.14 0.39 -23.59
C LEU A 145 -1.58 -0.66 -22.62
N ARG A 146 -1.87 -0.50 -21.33
CA ARG A 146 -1.48 -1.47 -20.29
C ARG A 146 -2.03 -2.86 -20.61
N ARG A 147 -3.33 -2.99 -20.93
CA ARG A 147 -3.96 -4.29 -21.23
C ARG A 147 -3.26 -5.03 -22.37
N ARG A 148 -2.93 -4.31 -23.45
CA ARG A 148 -2.29 -4.87 -24.64
C ARG A 148 -0.81 -5.20 -24.44
N LEU A 149 -0.04 -4.33 -23.76
CA LEU A 149 1.39 -4.55 -23.51
C LEU A 149 1.68 -5.87 -22.80
N PHE A 150 0.78 -6.29 -21.94
CA PHE A 150 0.97 -7.49 -21.15
C PHE A 150 0.24 -8.70 -21.72
N ASP A 151 -0.43 -8.60 -22.87
CA ASP A 151 -1.26 -9.66 -23.44
C ASP A 151 -2.19 -10.30 -22.40
N GLY A 152 -2.76 -9.47 -21.52
CA GLY A 152 -3.53 -9.95 -20.36
C GLY A 152 -2.73 -10.60 -19.22
N SER A 153 -1.41 -10.84 -19.35
CA SER A 153 -0.54 -11.36 -18.28
C SER A 153 -0.51 -10.48 -17.02
N LEU A 154 -0.77 -9.18 -17.15
CA LEU A 154 -0.98 -8.26 -16.01
C LEU A 154 -2.44 -7.85 -15.83
N CYS A 155 -3.37 -8.44 -16.57
CA CYS A 155 -4.76 -8.40 -16.15
C CYS A 155 -4.86 -9.31 -14.94
N PRO A 156 -5.20 -8.76 -13.75
CA PRO A 156 -5.41 -9.61 -12.61
C PRO A 156 -6.53 -10.58 -12.95
N ARG A 157 -6.28 -11.87 -12.74
CA ARG A 157 -7.35 -12.85 -12.69
C ARG A 157 -8.11 -12.64 -11.40
N GLU A 158 -9.41 -12.87 -11.43
CA GLU A 158 -10.16 -13.02 -10.19
C GLU A 158 -9.56 -14.18 -9.41
N ALA A 159 -9.42 -14.00 -8.09
CA ALA A 159 -8.99 -15.11 -7.26
C ALA A 159 -10.01 -16.25 -7.42
N PRO A 160 -9.58 -17.49 -7.70
CA PRO A 160 -10.50 -18.61 -7.83
C PRO A 160 -11.11 -19.02 -6.48
N ASN A 161 -10.80 -18.28 -5.41
CA ASN A 161 -11.02 -18.72 -4.07
C ASN A 161 -12.39 -18.42 -3.52
N LEU A 162 -12.79 -19.23 -2.54
CA LEU A 162 -14.05 -19.10 -1.84
C LEU A 162 -14.30 -17.65 -1.39
N SER A 163 -13.30 -17.00 -0.80
CA SER A 163 -13.44 -15.63 -0.29
C SER A 163 -13.82 -14.61 -1.38
N ALA A 164 -13.38 -14.81 -2.62
CA ALA A 164 -13.76 -13.94 -3.74
C ALA A 164 -15.23 -14.08 -4.10
N THR A 165 -15.77 -15.30 -4.07
CA THR A 165 -17.18 -15.59 -4.39
C THR A 165 -18.17 -15.13 -3.33
N LEU A 166 -17.69 -14.86 -2.12
CA LEU A 166 -18.51 -14.40 -1.00
C LEU A 166 -18.78 -12.89 -1.00
N TRP A 167 -18.13 -12.13 -1.89
CA TRP A 167 -18.45 -10.72 -2.06
C TRP A 167 -19.66 -10.56 -2.96
N ASN A 168 -20.67 -9.86 -2.46
CA ASN A 168 -21.82 -9.41 -3.24
C ASN A 168 -21.95 -7.88 -3.12
N GLU A 169 -22.85 -7.28 -3.90
CA GLU A 169 -23.02 -5.83 -3.88
C GLU A 169 -23.39 -5.30 -2.49
N GLN A 170 -24.22 -6.04 -1.75
CA GLN A 170 -24.69 -5.62 -0.43
C GLN A 170 -23.57 -5.66 0.64
N SER A 171 -22.81 -6.75 0.75
CA SER A 171 -21.65 -6.89 1.63
C SER A 171 -20.57 -5.87 1.29
N LEU A 172 -20.32 -5.59 0.00
CA LEU A 172 -19.40 -4.54 -0.44
C LEU A 172 -19.82 -3.16 0.09
N ARG A 173 -21.10 -2.78 -0.08
CA ARG A 173 -21.64 -1.51 0.43
C ARG A 173 -21.59 -1.42 1.95
N SER A 174 -21.97 -2.49 2.66
CA SER A 174 -21.94 -2.53 4.12
C SER A 174 -20.52 -2.45 4.67
N TYR A 175 -19.58 -3.19 4.08
CA TYR A 175 -18.17 -3.11 4.41
C TYR A 175 -17.60 -1.71 4.15
N GLN A 176 -17.94 -1.09 3.01
CA GLN A 176 -17.50 0.27 2.71
C GLN A 176 -18.00 1.28 3.75
N ARG A 177 -19.27 1.19 4.17
CA ARG A 177 -19.83 2.03 5.24
C ARG A 177 -19.09 1.83 6.56
N ALA A 178 -18.85 0.58 6.96
CA ALA A 178 -18.12 0.26 8.18
C ALA A 178 -16.68 0.80 8.15
N LEU A 179 -15.98 0.64 7.02
CA LEU A 179 -14.61 1.13 6.85
C LEU A 179 -14.53 2.67 6.89
N LEU A 180 -15.50 3.36 6.30
CA LEU A 180 -15.60 4.81 6.37
C LEU A 180 -15.84 5.30 7.80
N ALA A 181 -16.77 4.68 8.52
CA ALA A 181 -17.05 5.01 9.92
C ALA A 181 -15.82 4.78 10.82
N ALA A 182 -15.15 3.63 10.67
CA ALA A 182 -13.94 3.30 11.41
C ALA A 182 -12.80 4.32 11.17
N ARG A 183 -12.63 4.76 9.92
CA ARG A 183 -11.63 5.79 9.59
C ARG A 183 -12.00 7.16 10.14
N GLN A 184 -13.27 7.55 10.08
CA GLN A 184 -13.71 8.82 10.66
C GLN A 184 -13.46 8.83 12.17
N HIS A 185 -13.82 7.74 12.86
CA HIS A 185 -13.55 7.57 14.28
C HIS A 185 -12.05 7.68 14.63
N ARG A 186 -11.16 7.18 13.76
CA ARG A 186 -9.70 7.41 13.89
C ARG A 186 -9.32 8.88 13.89
N LEU A 187 -9.89 9.63 12.96
CA LEU A 187 -9.59 11.04 12.77
C LEU A 187 -10.11 11.84 13.97
N ASP A 188 -11.30 11.49 14.46
CA ASP A 188 -11.95 12.13 15.60
C ASP A 188 -11.16 11.86 16.90
N ALA A 189 -10.63 10.65 17.07
CA ALA A 189 -9.79 10.30 18.22
C ALA A 189 -8.39 10.94 18.16
N GLY A 190 -7.84 11.17 16.96
CA GLY A 190 -6.51 11.76 16.81
C GLY A 190 -5.43 10.94 17.53
N ASP A 191 -4.65 11.59 18.41
CA ASP A 191 -3.56 10.96 19.14
C ASP A 191 -4.03 9.94 20.20
N SER A 192 -5.29 10.03 20.67
CA SER A 192 -5.85 9.05 21.61
C SER A 192 -6.19 7.72 20.95
N PHE A 193 -6.15 7.62 19.61
CA PHE A 193 -6.47 6.39 18.90
C PHE A 193 -5.56 5.20 19.25
N ASN A 194 -4.37 5.46 19.78
CA ASN A 194 -3.44 4.41 20.21
C ASN A 194 -3.77 3.85 21.61
N CYS A 195 -4.86 4.30 22.24
CA CYS A 195 -5.31 3.82 23.55
C CYS A 195 -6.16 2.55 23.44
N TYR A 196 -6.23 1.81 24.55
CA TYR A 196 -6.89 0.51 24.68
C TYR A 196 -8.41 0.51 24.37
N GLU A 197 -9.06 1.67 24.47
CA GLU A 197 -10.51 1.84 24.32
C GLU A 197 -11.02 1.56 22.90
N HIS A 198 -10.10 1.37 21.94
CA HIS A 198 -10.42 1.14 20.54
C HIS A 198 -10.24 -0.30 20.08
N LEU A 199 -9.80 -1.18 20.98
CA LEU A 199 -9.70 -2.62 20.73
C LEU A 199 -11.10 -3.24 20.70
N ALA A 200 -11.29 -4.13 19.74
CA ALA A 200 -12.46 -4.97 19.62
C ALA A 200 -12.02 -6.43 19.52
N GLU A 201 -12.91 -7.32 19.94
CA GLU A 201 -12.71 -8.75 19.79
C GLU A 201 -12.36 -9.12 18.34
N ALA A 202 -11.25 -9.84 18.16
CA ALA A 202 -10.68 -10.15 16.85
C ALA A 202 -11.70 -10.85 15.92
N GLY A 203 -12.20 -10.14 14.90
CA GLY A 203 -13.15 -10.62 13.89
C GLY A 203 -14.55 -10.03 14.01
N VAL A 204 -14.93 -9.47 15.16
CA VAL A 204 -16.31 -8.99 15.41
C VAL A 204 -16.69 -7.84 14.49
N VAL A 205 -15.77 -6.91 14.23
CA VAL A 205 -16.07 -5.72 13.41
C VAL A 205 -16.24 -6.14 11.96
N THR A 206 -15.36 -7.00 11.46
CA THR A 206 -15.49 -7.56 10.11
C THR A 206 -16.75 -8.41 9.97
N LEU A 207 -17.10 -9.21 10.97
CA LEU A 207 -18.30 -10.06 10.96
C LEU A 207 -19.58 -9.21 10.86
N ARG A 208 -19.69 -8.14 11.66
CA ARG A 208 -20.82 -7.19 11.55
C ARG A 208 -20.90 -6.54 10.17
N ALA A 209 -19.76 -6.25 9.56
CA ALA A 209 -19.71 -5.63 8.24
C ALA A 209 -20.14 -6.59 7.12
N MET A 210 -19.67 -7.85 7.16
CA MET A 210 -19.92 -8.85 6.11
C MET A 210 -21.27 -9.55 6.27
N CYS A 211 -21.72 -9.80 7.50
CA CYS A 211 -22.92 -10.57 7.80
C CYS A 211 -24.16 -9.69 8.04
N SER A 212 -24.22 -8.52 7.40
CA SER A 212 -25.34 -7.57 7.53
C SER A 212 -26.50 -7.84 6.56
N ASP A 213 -26.32 -8.77 5.62
CA ASP A 213 -27.29 -9.09 4.59
C ASP A 213 -28.23 -10.21 5.03
N VAL A 214 -29.36 -9.82 5.62
CA VAL A 214 -30.41 -10.76 6.04
C VAL A 214 -31.06 -11.52 4.89
N THR A 215 -30.86 -11.08 3.63
CA THR A 215 -31.45 -11.71 2.45
C THR A 215 -30.66 -12.92 1.94
N ASP A 216 -29.39 -13.06 2.37
CA ASP A 216 -28.55 -14.21 2.06
C ASP A 216 -27.91 -14.81 3.33
N PRO A 217 -28.69 -15.60 4.11
CA PRO A 217 -28.21 -16.18 5.35
C PRO A 217 -27.08 -17.20 5.14
N GLN A 218 -27.04 -17.87 3.99
CA GLN A 218 -26.00 -18.86 3.67
C GLN A 218 -24.65 -18.18 3.50
N ARG A 219 -24.57 -17.11 2.71
CA ARG A 219 -23.35 -16.33 2.53
C ARG A 219 -22.90 -15.69 3.84
N CYS A 220 -23.83 -15.20 4.66
CA CYS A 220 -23.51 -14.66 5.99
C CYS A 220 -22.94 -15.72 6.94
N ALA A 221 -23.52 -16.93 6.94
CA ALA A 221 -23.00 -18.05 7.71
C ALA A 221 -21.59 -18.45 7.24
N GLU A 222 -21.34 -18.43 5.94
CA GLU A 222 -20.04 -18.79 5.39
C GLU A 222 -18.96 -17.73 5.68
N TRP A 223 -19.30 -16.44 5.63
CA TRP A 223 -18.42 -15.38 6.11
C TRP A 223 -18.12 -15.53 7.60
N ALA A 224 -19.13 -15.80 8.44
CA ALA A 224 -18.93 -16.00 9.86
C ALA A 224 -17.99 -17.17 10.13
N ARG A 225 -18.21 -18.31 9.45
CA ARG A 225 -17.35 -19.50 9.53
C ARG A 225 -15.90 -19.19 9.16
N LEU A 226 -15.67 -18.49 8.05
CA LEU A 226 -14.31 -18.11 7.63
C LEU A 226 -13.66 -17.14 8.62
N ILE A 227 -14.39 -16.16 9.13
CA ILE A 227 -13.84 -15.22 10.10
C ILE A 227 -13.42 -15.96 11.37
N ASP A 228 -14.25 -16.86 11.88
CA ASP A 228 -13.95 -17.60 13.11
C ASP A 228 -12.74 -18.53 12.95
N LEU A 229 -12.59 -19.16 11.78
CA LEU A 229 -11.42 -19.96 11.43
C LEU A 229 -10.11 -19.16 11.46
N TYR A 230 -10.17 -17.85 11.20
CA TYR A 230 -8.99 -16.98 11.11
C TYR A 230 -8.80 -16.07 12.32
N THR A 231 -9.71 -16.02 13.30
CA THR A 231 -9.59 -15.00 14.36
C THR A 231 -9.79 -15.49 15.79
N THR A 232 -10.38 -16.66 16.03
CA THR A 232 -10.71 -17.08 17.41
C THR A 232 -9.50 -17.23 18.33
N PHE A 233 -8.31 -17.52 17.78
CA PHE A 233 -7.03 -17.59 18.51
C PHE A 233 -6.23 -16.28 18.51
N LEU A 234 -6.67 -15.28 17.74
CA LEU A 234 -5.97 -14.00 17.67
C LEU A 234 -6.24 -13.13 18.89
N PRO A 235 -5.27 -12.29 19.29
CA PRO A 235 -5.52 -11.20 20.22
C PRO A 235 -6.44 -10.15 19.62
N ASP A 236 -7.13 -9.45 20.50
CA ASP A 236 -8.05 -8.38 20.14
C ASP A 236 -7.33 -7.20 19.48
N ARG A 237 -8.02 -6.50 18.59
CA ARG A 237 -7.37 -5.56 17.66
C ARG A 237 -8.28 -4.38 17.37
N SER A 238 -7.68 -3.29 16.92
CA SER A 238 -8.46 -2.10 16.58
C SER A 238 -9.44 -2.39 15.45
N HIS A 239 -10.62 -1.77 15.52
CA HIS A 239 -11.66 -1.83 14.49
C HIS A 239 -11.17 -1.46 13.08
N ILE A 240 -10.13 -0.63 12.96
CA ILE A 240 -9.52 -0.32 11.66
C ILE A 240 -8.63 -1.45 11.18
N HIS A 241 -7.81 -2.04 12.04
CA HIS A 241 -7.01 -3.20 11.66
C HIS A 241 -7.89 -4.38 11.26
N GLU A 242 -9.03 -4.59 11.93
CA GLU A 242 -10.06 -5.56 11.51
C GLU A 242 -10.45 -5.34 10.07
N LEU A 243 -10.92 -4.14 9.73
CA LEU A 243 -11.51 -3.87 8.44
C LEU A 243 -10.44 -3.79 7.35
N GLU A 244 -9.30 -3.15 7.60
CA GLU A 244 -8.26 -2.99 6.58
C GLU A 244 -7.45 -4.27 6.35
N ASN A 245 -7.15 -5.06 7.38
CA ASN A 245 -6.25 -6.20 7.25
C ASN A 245 -6.94 -7.56 7.17
N LEU A 246 -7.98 -7.82 7.97
CA LEU A 246 -8.56 -9.17 8.03
C LEU A 246 -9.05 -9.68 6.68
N PRO A 247 -9.82 -8.91 5.86
CA PRO A 247 -10.29 -9.43 4.59
C PRO A 247 -9.13 -9.79 3.65
N GLN A 248 -8.02 -9.04 3.73
CA GLN A 248 -6.80 -9.34 2.98
C GLN A 248 -6.13 -10.62 3.50
N GLU A 249 -6.07 -10.80 4.82
CA GLU A 249 -5.47 -11.98 5.45
C GLU A 249 -6.24 -13.26 5.13
N ILE A 250 -7.57 -13.24 5.27
CA ILE A 250 -8.46 -14.35 4.90
C ILE A 250 -8.28 -14.69 3.41
N ALA A 251 -8.30 -13.68 2.54
CA ALA A 251 -8.18 -13.91 1.11
C ALA A 251 -6.82 -14.51 0.71
N ILE A 252 -5.72 -14.04 1.30
CA ILE A 252 -4.39 -14.61 1.08
C ILE A 252 -4.33 -16.05 1.59
N GLY A 253 -4.89 -16.32 2.77
CA GLY A 253 -4.93 -17.67 3.35
C GLY A 253 -5.73 -18.66 2.50
N GLU A 254 -6.92 -18.28 2.05
CA GLU A 254 -7.74 -19.15 1.18
C GLU A 254 -7.11 -19.31 -0.22
N LEU A 255 -6.48 -18.26 -0.76
CA LEU A 255 -5.72 -18.36 -2.01
C LEU A 255 -4.57 -19.37 -1.87
N LEU A 256 -3.82 -19.32 -0.77
CA LEU A 256 -2.71 -20.24 -0.55
C LEU A 256 -3.21 -21.66 -0.29
N ARG A 257 -4.30 -21.85 0.45
CA ARG A 257 -4.91 -23.17 0.67
C ARG A 257 -5.24 -23.87 -0.65
N GLU A 258 -5.98 -23.20 -1.52
CA GLU A 258 -6.36 -23.77 -2.81
C GLU A 258 -5.14 -24.02 -3.69
N THR A 259 -4.13 -23.16 -3.61
CA THR A 259 -2.86 -23.37 -4.31
C THR A 259 -2.17 -24.63 -3.82
N VAL A 260 -2.07 -24.84 -2.49
CA VAL A 260 -1.45 -26.02 -1.89
C VAL A 260 -2.19 -27.29 -2.27
N GLU A 261 -3.53 -27.27 -2.26
CA GLU A 261 -4.37 -28.39 -2.71
C GLU A 261 -4.15 -28.68 -4.21
N GLY A 262 -4.08 -27.65 -5.04
CA GLY A 262 -3.81 -27.78 -6.48
C GLY A 262 -2.42 -28.37 -6.76
N VAL A 263 -1.39 -27.94 -6.02
CA VAL A 263 -0.03 -28.48 -6.14
C VAL A 263 0.03 -29.93 -5.68
N ARG A 264 -0.62 -30.28 -4.56
CA ARG A 264 -0.77 -31.67 -4.07
C ARG A 264 -1.37 -32.56 -5.15
N GLY A 265 -2.55 -32.19 -5.65
CA GLY A 265 -3.25 -32.98 -6.67
C GLY A 265 -2.50 -33.11 -8.00
N ALA A 266 -1.62 -32.15 -8.35
CA ALA A 266 -0.76 -32.25 -9.53
C ALA A 266 0.43 -33.19 -9.30
N GLU A 267 1.09 -33.13 -8.13
CA GLU A 267 2.27 -33.94 -7.82
C GLU A 267 1.94 -35.38 -7.44
N ASP A 268 0.80 -35.62 -6.79
CA ASP A 268 0.28 -36.97 -6.51
C ASP A 268 0.14 -37.78 -7.81
N LYS A 269 -0.35 -37.13 -8.87
CA LYS A 269 -0.50 -37.74 -10.20
C LYS A 269 0.82 -38.04 -10.91
N LEU A 270 1.88 -37.28 -10.60
CA LEU A 270 3.17 -37.38 -11.29
C LEU A 270 4.15 -38.33 -10.57
N SER A 271 4.17 -38.33 -9.24
CA SER A 271 5.23 -38.97 -8.45
C SER A 271 4.73 -39.91 -7.36
N GLY A 272 3.43 -39.91 -7.04
CA GLY A 272 2.83 -40.72 -5.98
C GLY A 272 3.23 -40.34 -4.54
N HIS A 273 4.15 -39.38 -4.36
CA HIS A 273 4.64 -38.95 -3.04
C HIS A 273 3.97 -37.69 -2.50
N GLY A 274 3.25 -36.95 -3.35
CA GLY A 274 2.46 -35.78 -2.98
C GLY A 274 3.26 -34.58 -2.46
N PHE A 275 2.69 -33.39 -2.63
CA PHE A 275 3.27 -32.18 -2.09
C PHE A 275 2.98 -32.03 -0.60
N ALA A 276 4.03 -32.00 0.22
CA ALA A 276 3.90 -31.66 1.64
C ALA A 276 4.36 -30.22 1.90
N LEU A 277 3.47 -29.43 2.53
CA LEU A 277 3.78 -28.09 3.02
C LEU A 277 4.09 -28.19 4.50
N ASP A 278 5.33 -27.88 4.88
CA ASP A 278 5.78 -27.96 6.28
C ASP A 278 5.78 -26.61 6.98
N CYS A 279 6.05 -25.53 6.22
CA CYS A 279 6.22 -24.21 6.80
C CYS A 279 5.72 -23.09 5.88
N VAL A 280 5.05 -22.12 6.48
CA VAL A 280 4.73 -20.82 5.86
C VAL A 280 5.69 -19.76 6.39
N VAL A 281 6.30 -18.98 5.51
CA VAL A 281 7.23 -17.91 5.86
C VAL A 281 6.60 -16.56 5.52
N ASP A 282 6.38 -15.70 6.50
CA ASP A 282 5.83 -14.36 6.33
C ASP A 282 6.93 -13.30 6.50
N VAL A 283 7.31 -12.65 5.40
CA VAL A 283 8.37 -11.63 5.38
C VAL A 283 7.76 -10.24 5.49
N GLY A 284 8.17 -9.49 6.50
CA GLY A 284 7.50 -8.25 6.90
C GLY A 284 6.17 -8.52 7.61
N GLY A 285 6.05 -9.67 8.26
CA GLY A 285 4.80 -10.13 8.88
C GLY A 285 4.38 -9.36 10.13
N GLY A 286 5.21 -8.42 10.62
CA GLY A 286 4.89 -7.56 11.77
C GLY A 286 4.36 -8.36 12.97
N ASN A 287 3.08 -8.16 13.29
CA ASN A 287 2.41 -8.80 14.44
C ASN A 287 2.33 -10.33 14.34
N GLY A 288 2.58 -10.91 13.16
CA GLY A 288 2.54 -12.36 12.93
C GLY A 288 1.13 -12.94 12.78
N PHE A 289 0.09 -12.09 12.64
CA PHE A 289 -1.29 -12.55 12.49
C PHE A 289 -1.48 -13.38 11.22
N LEU A 290 -1.03 -12.85 10.07
CA LEU A 290 -1.14 -13.55 8.80
C LEU A 290 -0.41 -14.90 8.82
N ALA A 291 0.85 -14.92 9.27
CA ALA A 291 1.63 -16.14 9.42
C ALA A 291 0.90 -17.21 10.27
N ALA A 292 0.42 -16.82 11.45
CA ALA A 292 -0.27 -17.74 12.35
C ALA A 292 -1.61 -18.22 11.79
N GLN A 293 -2.40 -17.30 11.22
CA GLN A 293 -3.68 -17.63 10.59
C GLN A 293 -3.52 -18.68 9.50
N VAL A 294 -2.56 -18.47 8.62
CA VAL A 294 -2.31 -19.35 7.49
C VAL A 294 -1.72 -20.68 7.96
N ALA A 295 -0.81 -20.68 8.94
CA ALA A 295 -0.29 -21.91 9.54
C ALA A 295 -1.40 -22.78 10.16
N GLU A 296 -2.29 -22.18 10.96
CA GLU A 296 -3.47 -22.87 11.49
C GLU A 296 -4.35 -23.38 10.35
N ARG A 297 -4.61 -22.56 9.34
CA ARG A 297 -5.47 -22.97 8.21
C ARG A 297 -4.90 -24.15 7.42
N LEU A 298 -3.58 -24.19 7.22
CA LEU A 298 -2.87 -25.19 6.41
C LEU A 298 -2.29 -26.35 7.21
N GLN A 299 -2.43 -26.29 8.55
CA GLN A 299 -1.94 -27.31 9.48
C GLN A 299 -0.42 -27.53 9.40
N CYS A 300 0.33 -26.44 9.29
CA CYS A 300 1.80 -26.42 9.18
C CYS A 300 2.41 -25.40 10.15
N ASP A 301 3.73 -25.37 10.30
CA ASP A 301 4.40 -24.37 11.13
C ASP A 301 4.55 -23.03 10.39
N SER A 302 4.85 -21.96 11.13
CA SER A 302 5.09 -20.64 10.54
C SER A 302 6.36 -19.98 11.03
N VAL A 303 6.94 -19.14 10.17
CA VAL A 303 8.05 -18.26 10.49
C VAL A 303 7.66 -16.84 10.15
N VAL A 304 7.89 -15.89 11.06
CA VAL A 304 7.81 -14.45 10.79
C VAL A 304 9.23 -13.90 10.76
N ILE A 305 9.58 -13.23 9.66
CA ILE A 305 10.86 -12.51 9.53
C ILE A 305 10.54 -11.03 9.43
N ASP A 306 10.86 -10.27 10.48
CA ASP A 306 10.62 -8.83 10.54
C ASP A 306 11.71 -8.16 11.39
N PRO A 307 12.31 -7.03 10.96
CA PRO A 307 13.31 -6.33 11.77
C PRO A 307 12.74 -5.71 13.06
N PHE A 308 11.42 -5.61 13.19
CA PHE A 308 10.76 -4.99 14.33
C PHE A 308 9.95 -6.02 15.12
N PHE A 309 10.08 -5.96 16.45
CA PHE A 309 9.15 -6.63 17.34
C PHE A 309 8.01 -5.68 17.68
N PRO A 310 6.77 -5.97 17.25
CA PRO A 310 5.66 -5.07 17.55
C PRO A 310 5.18 -5.26 18.99
N ALA A 311 4.70 -4.16 19.58
CA ALA A 311 4.11 -4.18 20.91
C ALA A 311 2.92 -5.16 21.04
N HIS A 312 2.21 -5.38 19.93
CA HIS A 312 1.04 -6.23 19.85
C HIS A 312 1.26 -7.40 18.89
N SER A 313 2.23 -8.24 19.22
CA SER A 313 2.50 -9.48 18.49
C SER A 313 1.60 -10.62 18.99
N ILE A 314 1.34 -11.60 18.12
CA ILE A 314 0.58 -12.80 18.49
C ILE A 314 1.28 -13.67 19.53
N ASP A 315 2.60 -13.56 19.61
CA ASP A 315 3.51 -14.33 20.45
C ASP A 315 3.89 -13.62 21.75
N CYS A 316 3.35 -12.42 22.03
CA CYS A 316 3.51 -11.77 23.33
C CYS A 316 2.86 -12.62 24.46
N CYS A 317 3.68 -13.08 25.42
CA CYS A 317 3.21 -13.72 26.66
C CYS A 317 4.01 -13.20 27.89
N PRO A 318 3.35 -12.60 28.90
CA PRO A 318 1.94 -12.21 28.89
C PRO A 318 1.69 -11.18 27.78
N ARG A 319 0.46 -11.16 27.24
CA ARG A 319 0.09 -10.13 26.26
C ARG A 319 0.21 -8.78 26.93
N MET A 320 0.91 -7.84 26.32
CA MET A 320 1.01 -6.47 26.86
C MET A 320 -0.36 -5.79 26.91
N TRP A 321 -1.28 -6.19 26.01
CA TRP A 321 -2.64 -5.68 25.96
C TRP A 321 -3.61 -6.79 26.39
N PRO A 322 -4.48 -6.52 27.38
CA PRO A 322 -5.50 -7.48 27.79
C PRO A 322 -6.50 -7.67 26.66
N ASP A 323 -6.91 -8.92 26.43
CA ASP A 323 -8.10 -9.19 25.59
C ASP A 323 -9.33 -8.52 26.26
N THR A 324 -10.32 -8.16 25.45
CA THR A 324 -11.57 -7.58 25.92
C THR A 324 -12.18 -8.49 26.98
N ALA A 325 -12.60 -7.91 28.11
CA ALA A 325 -13.08 -8.67 29.27
C ALA A 325 -14.31 -9.55 28.96
N GLN A 326 -15.01 -9.27 27.86
CA GLN A 326 -16.20 -9.99 27.41
C GLN A 326 -16.08 -10.29 25.92
N ARG A 327 -15.42 -11.41 25.59
CA ARG A 327 -15.50 -11.98 24.24
C ARG A 327 -16.85 -12.69 24.09
N THR A 328 -17.51 -12.44 22.97
CA THR A 328 -18.73 -13.15 22.56
C THR A 328 -18.40 -14.50 21.94
N ARG A 329 -17.25 -14.64 21.27
CA ARG A 329 -16.77 -15.92 20.73
C ARG A 329 -15.65 -16.50 21.62
N PRO A 330 -15.74 -17.79 21.99
CA PRO A 330 -14.71 -18.44 22.79
C PRO A 330 -13.33 -18.33 22.15
N ALA A 331 -12.34 -17.91 22.93
CA ALA A 331 -10.96 -17.92 22.47
C ALA A 331 -10.48 -19.36 22.30
N THR A 332 -9.86 -19.65 21.15
CA THR A 332 -9.23 -20.96 20.90
C THR A 332 -7.73 -20.86 21.13
N ARG A 333 -7.10 -21.97 21.50
CA ARG A 333 -5.64 -22.04 21.62
C ARG A 333 -5.04 -22.33 20.25
N ARG A 334 -4.02 -21.56 19.88
CA ARG A 334 -3.15 -21.82 18.74
C ARG A 334 -2.47 -23.18 18.89
N GLN A 335 -2.52 -24.00 17.85
CA GLN A 335 -1.99 -25.37 17.82
C GLN A 335 -0.65 -25.47 17.07
N ARG A 336 -0.39 -24.55 16.15
CA ARG A 336 0.79 -24.55 15.28
C ARG A 336 1.89 -23.68 15.83
N THR A 337 3.15 -24.02 15.56
CA THR A 337 4.30 -23.25 16.05
C THR A 337 4.50 -21.99 15.21
N LEU A 338 4.95 -20.91 15.85
CA LEU A 338 5.35 -19.68 15.18
C LEU A 338 6.75 -19.35 15.66
N HIS A 339 7.68 -19.35 14.73
CA HIS A 339 9.06 -18.94 14.93
C HIS A 339 9.18 -17.48 14.53
N ARG A 340 9.86 -16.68 15.36
CA ARG A 340 10.10 -15.27 15.04
C ARG A 340 11.59 -15.03 14.87
N THR A 341 11.94 -14.43 13.75
CA THR A 341 13.29 -13.96 13.45
C THR A 341 13.27 -12.44 13.39
N MET A 342 13.89 -11.79 14.38
CA MET A 342 13.98 -10.34 14.48
C MET A 342 15.20 -9.80 13.74
N ALA A 343 15.12 -9.74 12.41
CA ALA A 343 16.22 -9.29 11.58
C ALA A 343 15.70 -8.68 10.26
N LEU A 344 16.55 -7.87 9.63
CA LEU A 344 16.34 -7.52 8.23
C LEU A 344 16.49 -8.79 7.40
N PHE A 345 15.65 -8.98 6.39
CA PHE A 345 15.63 -10.23 5.61
C PHE A 345 16.99 -10.54 4.97
N ARG A 346 17.69 -9.53 4.44
CA ARG A 346 19.06 -9.66 3.90
C ARG A 346 20.11 -10.20 4.88
N ASP A 347 19.85 -10.12 6.18
CA ASP A 347 20.77 -10.57 7.24
C ASP A 347 20.37 -11.98 7.74
N VAL A 348 19.32 -12.59 7.19
CA VAL A 348 18.83 -13.91 7.57
C VAL A 348 19.37 -14.98 6.64
N ARG A 349 19.94 -16.05 7.21
CA ARG A 349 20.22 -17.29 6.49
C ARG A 349 19.01 -18.21 6.57
N TRP A 350 18.54 -18.71 5.43
CA TRP A 350 17.33 -19.54 5.36
C TRP A 350 17.44 -20.78 6.25
N SER A 351 18.58 -21.49 6.17
CA SER A 351 18.86 -22.70 6.97
C SER A 351 18.76 -22.49 8.47
N ASP A 352 19.00 -21.26 8.93
CA ASP A 352 19.11 -20.93 10.35
C ASP A 352 17.75 -20.48 10.90
N ALA A 353 16.87 -19.93 10.05
CA ALA A 353 15.59 -19.32 10.45
C ALA A 353 14.35 -20.14 10.05
N VAL A 354 14.43 -20.95 9.00
CA VAL A 354 13.28 -21.69 8.46
C VAL A 354 13.49 -23.19 8.65
N PRO A 355 12.69 -23.86 9.49
CA PRO A 355 12.89 -25.27 9.86
C PRO A 355 12.41 -26.27 8.77
N ALA A 356 12.39 -25.84 7.51
CA ALA A 356 11.86 -26.62 6.40
C ALA A 356 12.64 -26.35 5.10
N ALA A 357 12.72 -27.37 4.25
CA ALA A 357 13.32 -27.26 2.93
C ALA A 357 12.53 -26.26 2.06
N PRO A 358 13.18 -25.41 1.25
CA PRO A 358 12.49 -24.46 0.36
C PRO A 358 11.41 -25.09 -0.53
N ALA A 359 11.64 -26.31 -1.01
CA ALA A 359 10.68 -27.05 -1.82
C ALA A 359 9.40 -27.46 -1.06
N ARG A 360 9.38 -27.34 0.27
CA ARG A 360 8.26 -27.67 1.17
C ARG A 360 7.73 -26.44 1.91
N THR A 361 8.05 -25.24 1.41
CA THR A 361 7.58 -23.98 2.01
C THR A 361 6.75 -23.13 1.05
N ALA A 362 5.89 -22.32 1.66
CA ALA A 362 5.22 -21.21 1.01
C ALA A 362 5.67 -19.90 1.65
N LEU A 363 6.03 -18.91 0.85
CA LEU A 363 6.41 -17.59 1.35
C LEU A 363 5.34 -16.57 0.99
N ILE A 364 4.99 -15.75 1.98
CA ILE A 364 4.05 -14.66 1.90
C ILE A 364 4.80 -13.36 2.17
N ALA A 365 4.49 -12.33 1.40
CA ALA A 365 4.99 -10.99 1.65
C ALA A 365 3.89 -9.97 1.35
N LYS A 366 3.27 -9.44 2.41
CA LYS A 366 2.22 -8.42 2.29
C LYS A 366 2.80 -7.05 2.61
N HIS A 367 2.54 -6.09 1.74
CA HIS A 367 2.92 -4.68 1.89
C HIS A 367 4.41 -4.40 1.98
N LEU A 368 5.26 -5.32 1.50
CA LEU A 368 6.66 -4.98 1.25
C LEU A 368 6.75 -3.87 0.20
N CYS A 369 7.55 -2.84 0.50
CA CYS A 369 7.92 -1.83 -0.49
C CYS A 369 8.69 -2.47 -1.66
N GLY A 370 8.76 -1.78 -2.80
CA GLY A 370 9.46 -2.31 -3.99
C GLY A 370 10.85 -2.87 -3.68
N SER A 371 11.66 -2.13 -2.92
CA SER A 371 13.01 -2.53 -2.54
C SER A 371 13.02 -3.72 -1.60
N GLY A 372 12.02 -3.84 -0.72
CA GLY A 372 11.87 -5.02 0.13
C GLY A 372 11.53 -6.27 -0.67
N VAL A 373 10.67 -6.14 -1.69
CA VAL A 373 10.37 -7.23 -2.62
C VAL A 373 11.62 -7.65 -3.39
N ASP A 374 12.34 -6.70 -3.98
CA ASP A 374 13.55 -6.98 -4.75
C ASP A 374 14.67 -7.58 -3.86
N GLU A 375 14.81 -7.11 -2.62
CA GLU A 375 15.73 -7.65 -1.63
C GLU A 375 15.39 -9.11 -1.30
N VAL A 376 14.12 -9.42 -1.01
CA VAL A 376 13.66 -10.78 -0.72
C VAL A 376 13.97 -11.73 -1.88
N LEU A 377 13.57 -11.37 -3.11
CA LEU A 377 13.77 -12.24 -4.26
C LEU A 377 15.25 -12.51 -4.53
N ARG A 378 16.09 -11.47 -4.50
CA ARG A 378 17.53 -11.62 -4.73
C ARG A 378 18.22 -12.42 -3.64
N HIS A 379 17.81 -12.24 -2.39
CA HIS A 379 18.42 -12.92 -1.25
C HIS A 379 18.04 -14.40 -1.20
N LEU A 380 16.79 -14.74 -1.56
CA LEU A 380 16.35 -16.12 -1.75
C LEU A 380 17.13 -16.81 -2.88
N GLU A 381 17.32 -16.13 -4.01
CA GLU A 381 18.15 -16.66 -5.10
C GLU A 381 19.60 -16.86 -4.68
N ALA A 382 20.22 -15.88 -4.02
CA ALA A 382 21.62 -15.95 -3.62
C ALA A 382 21.93 -17.10 -2.65
N GLN A 383 20.91 -17.57 -1.93
CA GLN A 383 21.00 -18.71 -1.00
C GLN A 383 20.45 -20.02 -1.59
N ASP A 384 20.06 -20.03 -2.86
CA ASP A 384 19.37 -21.15 -3.52
C ASP A 384 18.17 -21.69 -2.71
N CYS A 385 17.41 -20.79 -2.09
CA CYS A 385 16.31 -21.12 -1.19
C CYS A 385 14.96 -20.58 -1.66
N LEU A 386 14.80 -20.44 -2.98
CA LEU A 386 13.54 -20.05 -3.60
C LEU A 386 12.42 -21.06 -3.27
N PRO A 387 11.34 -20.63 -2.58
CA PRO A 387 10.33 -21.52 -2.00
C PRO A 387 9.38 -22.09 -3.05
N ARG A 388 8.69 -23.18 -2.72
CA ARG A 388 7.76 -23.83 -3.66
C ARG A 388 6.64 -22.90 -4.14
N ILE A 389 6.05 -22.16 -3.21
CA ILE A 389 4.95 -21.23 -3.48
C ILE A 389 5.34 -19.83 -2.97
N LEU A 390 5.03 -18.81 -3.77
CA LEU A 390 5.21 -17.41 -3.43
C LEU A 390 3.87 -16.68 -3.58
N VAL A 391 3.47 -15.96 -2.53
CA VAL A 391 2.34 -15.01 -2.55
C VAL A 391 2.86 -13.62 -2.19
N MET A 392 3.06 -12.78 -3.21
CA MET A 392 3.65 -11.45 -3.04
C MET A 392 2.58 -10.38 -3.28
N ALA A 393 2.16 -9.67 -2.23
CA ALA A 393 1.22 -8.55 -2.30
C ALA A 393 1.97 -7.21 -2.06
N PRO A 394 2.68 -6.67 -3.06
CA PRO A 394 3.55 -5.51 -2.90
C PRO A 394 2.79 -4.27 -2.44
N CYS A 395 3.49 -3.39 -1.74
CA CYS A 395 2.99 -2.06 -1.41
C CYS A 395 2.90 -1.19 -2.66
N CYS A 396 1.94 -0.26 -2.69
CA CYS A 396 1.91 0.83 -3.68
C CYS A 396 3.16 1.73 -3.62
N PHE A 397 3.91 1.70 -2.51
CA PHE A 397 5.19 2.39 -2.38
C PHE A 397 6.31 1.60 -3.05
N ASN A 398 6.48 1.82 -4.36
CA ASN A 398 7.51 1.21 -5.19
C ASN A 398 8.86 1.94 -5.07
N LYS A 399 9.35 2.12 -3.84
CA LYS A 399 10.73 2.59 -3.64
C LYS A 399 11.68 1.52 -4.17
N ILE A 400 12.45 1.84 -5.19
CA ILE A 400 13.40 0.93 -5.84
C ILE A 400 14.68 1.68 -6.19
N THR A 401 15.78 0.92 -6.34
CA THR A 401 17.03 1.41 -6.92
C THR A 401 17.41 0.53 -8.08
N PHE A 402 18.11 1.10 -9.04
CA PHE A 402 18.42 0.45 -10.30
C PHE A 402 19.33 -0.77 -10.13
N ASP A 403 20.31 -0.68 -9.24
CA ASP A 403 21.27 -1.75 -8.91
C ASP A 403 20.65 -2.92 -8.12
N ARG A 404 19.58 -2.64 -7.37
CA ARG A 404 18.91 -3.63 -6.51
C ARG A 404 17.66 -4.22 -7.11
N TYR A 405 17.07 -3.61 -8.13
CA TYR A 405 15.95 -4.22 -8.85
C TYR A 405 16.36 -5.61 -9.38
N CYS A 406 15.51 -6.62 -9.20
CA CYS A 406 15.91 -8.00 -9.47
C CYS A 406 16.19 -8.27 -10.96
N ASP A 407 15.59 -7.49 -11.87
CA ASP A 407 15.73 -7.64 -13.32
C ASP A 407 16.21 -6.36 -14.02
N ALA A 408 17.44 -5.94 -13.75
CA ALA A 408 18.00 -4.74 -14.36
C ALA A 408 18.08 -4.84 -15.90
N ALA A 409 18.18 -6.05 -16.47
CA ALA A 409 18.15 -6.26 -17.92
C ALA A 409 16.79 -5.88 -18.50
N TYR A 410 15.69 -6.31 -17.87
CA TYR A 410 14.35 -5.91 -18.26
C TYR A 410 14.14 -4.39 -18.20
N LEU A 411 14.61 -3.72 -17.14
CA LEU A 411 14.49 -2.25 -17.04
C LEU A 411 15.15 -1.56 -18.24
N ARG A 412 16.35 -2.02 -18.65
CA ARG A 412 17.07 -1.46 -19.80
C ARG A 412 16.34 -1.74 -21.12
N GLN A 413 16.00 -3.00 -21.35
CA GLN A 413 15.53 -3.46 -22.66
C GLN A 413 14.07 -3.06 -22.93
N VAL A 414 13.21 -3.11 -21.91
CA VAL A 414 11.77 -2.91 -22.08
C VAL A 414 11.35 -1.50 -21.68
N MET A 415 11.91 -0.94 -20.61
CA MET A 415 11.53 0.39 -20.11
C MET A 415 12.50 1.49 -20.54
N GLY A 416 13.63 1.18 -21.17
CA GLY A 416 14.66 2.16 -21.51
C GLY A 416 15.27 2.84 -20.28
N ILE A 417 15.27 2.16 -19.13
CA ILE A 417 15.84 2.64 -17.87
C ILE A 417 17.20 1.95 -17.68
N ASP A 418 18.26 2.74 -17.71
CA ASP A 418 19.65 2.27 -17.65
C ASP A 418 20.48 2.92 -16.54
N SER A 419 19.86 3.82 -15.77
CA SER A 419 20.50 4.61 -14.73
C SER A 419 19.52 4.92 -13.60
N GLU A 420 20.07 5.19 -12.41
CA GLU A 420 19.30 5.64 -11.24
C GLU A 420 18.53 6.93 -11.52
N GLY A 421 19.11 7.85 -12.31
CA GLY A 421 18.45 9.09 -12.72
C GLY A 421 17.21 8.84 -13.59
N ALA A 422 17.28 7.91 -14.55
CA ALA A 422 16.13 7.52 -15.37
C ALA A 422 15.04 6.86 -14.51
N LEU A 423 15.43 5.95 -13.61
CA LEU A 423 14.53 5.31 -12.68
C LEU A 423 13.87 6.31 -11.73
N ALA A 424 14.61 7.30 -11.24
CA ALA A 424 14.13 8.36 -10.37
C ALA A 424 13.00 9.19 -10.99
N ARG A 425 13.00 9.36 -12.32
CA ARG A 425 11.98 10.07 -13.07
C ARG A 425 10.70 9.28 -13.25
N VAL A 426 10.78 7.94 -13.32
CA VAL A 426 9.64 7.06 -13.55
C VAL A 426 9.02 6.57 -12.25
N HIS A 427 9.81 6.10 -11.28
CA HIS A 427 9.24 5.46 -10.09
C HIS A 427 8.41 6.45 -9.25
N ARG A 428 8.75 7.75 -9.20
CA ARG A 428 7.93 8.75 -8.50
C ARG A 428 6.52 8.89 -9.06
N LEU A 429 6.30 8.46 -10.30
CA LEU A 429 4.98 8.46 -10.93
C LEU A 429 4.07 7.37 -10.33
N THR A 430 4.62 6.35 -9.65
CA THR A 430 3.81 5.40 -8.89
C THR A 430 3.15 6.04 -7.67
N ASP A 431 3.66 7.17 -7.18
CA ASP A 431 3.06 7.92 -6.05
C ASP A 431 1.71 8.56 -6.44
N TRP A 432 1.40 8.62 -7.73
CA TRP A 432 0.09 9.03 -8.24
C TRP A 432 -0.98 7.94 -8.14
N ASN A 433 -0.62 6.74 -7.66
CA ASN A 433 -1.60 5.69 -7.45
C ASN A 433 -2.56 6.10 -6.33
N MET A 434 -3.69 6.68 -6.72
CA MET A 434 -4.77 7.01 -5.82
C MET A 434 -5.45 5.76 -5.31
N SER A 435 -5.73 5.71 -4.00
CA SER A 435 -6.65 4.69 -3.50
C SER A 435 -8.08 4.98 -3.97
N CYS A 436 -8.89 3.94 -4.17
CA CYS A 436 -10.34 4.07 -4.41
C CYS A 436 -11.02 5.01 -3.39
N TYR A 437 -10.53 4.99 -2.14
CA TYR A 437 -10.93 5.90 -1.07
C TYR A 437 -10.48 7.33 -1.32
N GLN A 438 -9.24 7.57 -1.75
CA GLN A 438 -8.81 8.93 -2.14
C GLN A 438 -9.70 9.44 -3.28
N SER A 439 -10.02 8.62 -4.27
CA SER A 439 -10.95 8.99 -5.33
C SER A 439 -12.38 9.25 -4.82
N HIS A 440 -12.89 8.44 -3.89
CA HIS A 440 -14.24 8.62 -3.32
C HIS A 440 -14.30 9.82 -2.38
N HIS A 441 -13.26 10.03 -1.57
CA HIS A 441 -13.11 11.16 -0.67
C HIS A 441 -12.92 12.46 -1.46
N GLU A 442 -12.13 12.45 -2.53
CA GLU A 442 -12.01 13.58 -3.46
C GLU A 442 -13.36 13.89 -4.11
N ARG A 443 -14.11 12.90 -4.61
CA ARG A 443 -15.48 13.10 -5.13
C ARG A 443 -16.45 13.63 -4.07
N MET A 444 -16.33 13.16 -2.84
CA MET A 444 -17.13 13.67 -1.71
C MET A 444 -16.79 15.13 -1.42
N LEU A 445 -15.49 15.47 -1.38
CA LEU A 445 -15.03 16.85 -1.20
C LEU A 445 -15.47 17.74 -2.36
N GLU A 446 -15.45 17.26 -3.61
CA GLU A 446 -15.96 17.97 -4.78
C GLU A 446 -17.46 18.26 -4.65
N ARG A 447 -18.26 17.29 -4.20
CA ARG A 447 -19.69 17.49 -3.94
C ARG A 447 -19.93 18.53 -2.83
N ILE A 448 -19.14 18.48 -1.75
CA ILE A 448 -19.22 19.47 -0.66
C ILE A 448 -18.83 20.86 -1.16
N GLU A 449 -17.74 20.98 -1.93
CA GLU A 449 -17.32 22.25 -2.53
C GLU A 449 -18.36 22.77 -3.53
N ALA A 450 -18.96 21.91 -4.35
CA ALA A 450 -20.02 22.28 -5.29
C ALA A 450 -21.29 22.75 -4.58
N ALA A 451 -21.70 22.04 -3.52
CA ALA A 451 -22.82 22.45 -2.67
C ALA A 451 -22.58 23.84 -2.06
N ARG A 452 -21.38 24.09 -1.52
CA ARG A 452 -21.01 25.43 -0.98
C ARG A 452 -21.07 26.53 -2.03
N ARG A 453 -20.59 26.26 -3.26
CA ARG A 453 -20.66 27.23 -4.35
C ARG A 453 -22.10 27.52 -4.74
N GLY A 454 -22.95 26.50 -4.78
CA GLY A 454 -24.40 26.65 -5.01
C GLY A 454 -25.11 27.46 -3.93
N SER A 455 -24.75 27.26 -2.65
CA SER A 455 -25.29 28.04 -1.53
C SER A 455 -24.83 29.50 -1.53
N SER A 456 -23.59 29.78 -1.98
CA SER A 456 -23.09 31.16 -2.05
C SER A 456 -23.69 32.00 -3.18
N THR A 457 -24.32 31.36 -4.16
CA THR A 457 -25.02 32.05 -5.27
C THR A 457 -26.49 32.35 -5.00
N SER A 458 -27.12 31.71 -4.00
CA SER A 458 -28.52 32.01 -3.64
C SER A 458 -28.69 33.21 -2.70
N ASP A 459 -27.60 33.72 -2.10
CA ASP A 459 -27.65 34.76 -1.06
C ASP A 459 -27.40 36.20 -1.60
N ARG A 460 -27.40 36.39 -2.92
CA ARG A 460 -27.20 37.72 -3.55
C ARG A 460 -28.38 38.23 -4.38
N GLY A 461 -29.59 37.77 -4.08
CA GLY A 461 -30.76 38.38 -4.69
C GLY A 461 -32.07 37.97 -4.04
N PHE A 462 -32.38 38.51 -2.86
CA PHE A 462 -33.76 38.79 -2.48
C PHE A 462 -33.81 39.88 -1.41
N THR A 463 -34.07 41.11 -1.85
CA THR A 463 -34.59 42.19 -1.00
C THR A 463 -36.10 42.00 -0.80
N CYS A 464 -36.53 42.05 0.47
CA CYS A 464 -37.88 42.20 1.04
C CYS A 464 -39.12 42.21 0.13
N ASN A 465 -40.07 41.29 0.37
CA ASN A 465 -41.34 41.56 1.09
C ASN A 465 -42.32 40.36 0.99
N GLY A 466 -43.02 40.04 2.09
CA GLY A 466 -44.30 39.33 2.04
C GLY A 466 -44.45 38.12 2.98
N GLN A 467 -45.22 38.30 4.06
CA GLN A 467 -45.73 37.27 4.97
C GLN A 467 -46.55 36.17 4.24
N ARG A 468 -46.35 34.90 4.61
CA ARG A 468 -47.31 34.00 5.31
C ARG A 468 -46.92 32.51 5.16
N ASP A 469 -46.82 31.86 6.31
CA ASP A 469 -47.20 30.48 6.70
C ASP A 469 -47.13 29.33 5.69
N SER A 470 -46.31 28.30 5.98
CA SER A 470 -46.76 26.92 6.32
C SER A 470 -45.63 25.87 6.25
N GLU A 471 -45.46 25.18 7.39
CA GLU A 471 -45.08 23.78 7.68
C GLU A 471 -44.11 22.91 6.83
N ALA A 472 -43.27 22.23 7.61
CA ALA A 472 -42.78 20.84 7.51
C ALA A 472 -41.53 20.50 6.69
N ALA A 473 -40.41 20.26 7.40
CA ALA A 473 -39.73 18.94 7.45
C ALA A 473 -38.55 18.99 8.45
N ALA A 474 -38.64 18.16 9.49
CA ALA A 474 -37.65 18.07 10.56
C ALA A 474 -36.38 17.30 10.12
N LEU A 475 -35.22 17.90 10.37
CA LEU A 475 -33.92 17.21 10.50
C LEU A 475 -33.36 17.52 11.90
N PRO A 476 -32.69 16.56 12.58
CA PRO A 476 -32.22 16.76 13.93
C PRO A 476 -30.99 17.69 13.96
N ALA A 477 -31.04 18.67 14.87
CA ALA A 477 -29.98 19.63 15.13
C ALA A 477 -28.77 18.96 15.85
N PRO A 478 -27.52 19.39 15.59
CA PRO A 478 -26.38 19.01 16.42
C PRO A 478 -26.36 19.83 17.72
N CYS A 479 -25.99 19.16 18.81
CA CYS A 479 -25.84 19.72 20.14
C CYS A 479 -24.86 20.91 20.16
N THR A 480 -25.31 22.00 20.78
CA THR A 480 -24.52 23.17 21.16
C THR A 480 -23.67 22.85 22.38
N VAL A 481 -22.34 23.03 22.25
CA VAL A 481 -21.44 23.17 23.40
C VAL A 481 -20.77 24.54 23.28
N ASP A 482 -21.14 25.44 24.18
CA ASP A 482 -20.53 26.75 24.34
C ASP A 482 -19.18 26.64 25.06
N GLY A 483 -18.20 27.45 24.66
CA GLY A 483 -17.08 27.81 25.52
C GLY A 483 -15.67 27.82 24.89
N SER A 484 -15.37 28.87 24.13
CA SER A 484 -14.06 29.54 24.11
C SER A 484 -12.80 28.72 23.75
N SER A 485 -12.61 28.46 22.46
CA SER A 485 -11.36 28.81 21.77
C SER A 485 -11.66 28.87 20.26
N ASN A 486 -11.70 30.08 19.70
CA ASN A 486 -11.98 30.31 18.28
C ASN A 486 -10.77 29.96 17.42
N ILE A 487 -10.42 28.68 17.38
CA ILE A 487 -9.70 28.06 16.27
C ILE A 487 -10.69 27.09 15.66
N THR A 488 -11.42 27.55 14.64
CA THR A 488 -12.33 26.66 13.92
C THR A 488 -11.51 25.50 13.35
N ALA A 489 -12.03 24.27 13.40
CA ALA A 489 -11.40 23.10 12.79
C ALA A 489 -10.97 23.36 11.32
N ALA A 490 -11.63 24.32 10.63
CA ALA A 490 -11.27 24.82 9.31
C ALA A 490 -9.82 25.34 9.17
N GLU A 491 -9.19 25.88 10.22
CA GLU A 491 -7.81 26.38 10.15
C GLU A 491 -6.76 25.27 10.38
N LEU A 492 -7.06 24.28 11.22
CA LEU A 492 -6.19 23.12 11.43
C LEU A 492 -6.15 22.18 10.21
N PHE A 493 -7.27 22.03 9.49
CA PHE A 493 -7.35 21.16 8.31
C PHE A 493 -6.85 21.80 7.00
N CYS A 494 -6.61 23.11 6.99
CA CYS A 494 -6.11 23.82 5.81
C CYS A 494 -4.61 23.65 5.57
N HIS A 495 -3.84 23.10 6.51
CA HIS A 495 -2.38 23.02 6.40
C HIS A 495 -1.82 21.72 5.80
N GLN A 496 -2.63 20.70 5.49
CA GLN A 496 -2.19 19.52 4.75
C GLN A 496 -2.55 19.62 3.26
N ARG A 497 -1.52 19.82 2.41
CA ARG A 497 -1.53 19.89 0.93
C ARG A 497 -1.74 21.27 0.26
N ARG A 498 -1.33 22.39 0.87
CA ARG A 498 -1.31 23.72 0.20
C ARG A 498 -0.15 23.94 -0.81
N SER A 499 0.40 22.88 -1.40
CA SER A 499 1.08 22.87 -2.72
C SER A 499 0.57 21.64 -3.49
N GLY A 500 -0.69 21.70 -3.92
CA GLY A 500 -1.49 20.48 -4.12
C GLY A 500 -1.22 19.68 -5.40
N PRO A 501 -1.38 18.34 -5.34
CA PRO A 501 -1.57 17.42 -6.48
C PRO A 501 -2.61 17.86 -7.52
N ARG A 502 -3.54 18.76 -7.14
CA ARG A 502 -4.54 19.36 -8.04
C ARG A 502 -3.91 20.03 -9.27
N SER A 503 -2.74 20.65 -9.17
CA SER A 503 -2.09 21.28 -10.35
C SER A 503 -1.57 20.27 -11.38
N ILE A 504 -1.13 19.10 -10.92
CA ILE A 504 -0.66 18.00 -11.77
C ILE A 504 -1.86 17.26 -12.36
N ALA A 505 -2.86 16.91 -11.56
CA ALA A 505 -4.07 16.26 -12.04
C ALA A 505 -4.84 17.10 -13.08
N ASN A 506 -4.86 18.44 -12.94
CA ASN A 506 -5.47 19.34 -13.93
C ASN A 506 -4.70 19.39 -15.27
N SER A 507 -3.41 19.02 -15.26
CA SER A 507 -2.55 19.06 -16.45
C SER A 507 -2.36 17.68 -17.07
N ILE A 508 -2.47 16.63 -16.26
CA ILE A 508 -2.33 15.23 -16.61
C ILE A 508 -3.56 14.51 -16.07
N THR A 509 -4.56 14.34 -16.93
CA THR A 509 -5.86 13.80 -16.53
C THR A 509 -5.81 12.31 -16.19
N CYS A 510 -4.78 11.59 -16.67
CA CYS A 510 -4.63 10.14 -16.47
C CYS A 510 -3.61 9.71 -15.40
N THR A 511 -3.32 10.57 -14.42
CA THR A 511 -2.29 10.31 -13.39
C THR A 511 -2.43 8.92 -12.74
N HIS A 512 -3.65 8.51 -12.37
CA HIS A 512 -3.91 7.20 -11.77
C HIS A 512 -3.69 6.03 -12.74
N ALA A 513 -4.25 6.08 -13.97
CA ALA A 513 -4.02 5.02 -14.94
C ALA A 513 -2.54 4.87 -15.30
N PHE A 514 -1.83 5.99 -15.38
CA PHE A 514 -0.39 6.02 -15.64
C PHE A 514 0.42 5.44 -14.48
N ALA A 515 0.09 5.78 -13.24
CA ALA A 515 0.71 5.16 -12.06
C ALA A 515 0.60 3.63 -12.09
N ARG A 516 -0.59 3.12 -12.43
CA ARG A 516 -0.84 1.69 -12.56
C ARG A 516 -0.14 1.05 -13.76
N LEU A 517 0.12 1.80 -14.83
CA LEU A 517 0.95 1.35 -15.95
C LEU A 517 2.41 1.17 -15.49
N VAL A 518 2.98 2.17 -14.82
CA VAL A 518 4.36 2.12 -14.30
C VAL A 518 4.53 1.00 -13.29
N GLU A 519 3.62 0.90 -12.31
CA GLU A 519 3.61 -0.19 -11.33
C GLU A 519 3.48 -1.56 -12.02
N GLY A 520 2.62 -1.66 -13.04
CA GLY A 520 2.48 -2.85 -13.86
C GLY A 520 3.79 -3.24 -14.54
N LEU A 521 4.46 -2.30 -15.22
CA LEU A 521 5.74 -2.54 -15.88
C LEU A 521 6.82 -3.04 -14.91
N LEU A 522 6.94 -2.40 -13.74
CA LEU A 522 7.89 -2.81 -12.70
C LEU A 522 7.58 -4.19 -12.13
N ASN A 523 6.30 -4.52 -11.96
CA ASN A 523 5.89 -5.84 -11.45
C ASN A 523 6.05 -6.93 -12.52
N TYR A 524 5.83 -6.61 -13.79
CA TYR A 524 6.03 -7.54 -14.89
C TYR A 524 7.47 -7.97 -15.02
N GLY A 525 8.44 -7.07 -14.87
CA GLY A 525 9.86 -7.45 -14.84
C GLY A 525 10.18 -8.44 -13.71
N ARG A 526 9.62 -8.25 -12.51
CA ARG A 526 9.76 -9.20 -11.39
C ARG A 526 9.11 -10.55 -11.69
N MET A 527 7.93 -10.54 -12.35
CA MET A 527 7.27 -11.77 -12.78
C MET A 527 8.08 -12.50 -13.86
N GLN A 528 8.70 -11.79 -14.80
CA GLN A 528 9.58 -12.38 -15.82
C GLN A 528 10.86 -12.96 -15.22
N TRP A 529 11.42 -12.29 -14.21
CA TRP A 529 12.52 -12.80 -13.42
C TRP A 529 12.18 -14.12 -12.73
N LEU A 530 10.98 -14.23 -12.14
CA LEU A 530 10.48 -15.46 -11.53
C LEU A 530 10.24 -16.57 -12.58
N ARG A 531 9.66 -16.24 -13.74
CA ARG A 531 9.44 -17.21 -14.82
C ARG A 531 10.73 -17.84 -15.33
N ARG A 532 11.80 -17.06 -15.44
CA ARG A 532 13.15 -17.56 -15.77
C ARG A 532 13.73 -18.50 -14.71
N ARG A 533 13.14 -18.53 -13.51
CA ARG A 533 13.46 -19.45 -12.40
C ARG A 533 12.41 -20.53 -12.23
N HIS A 534 11.75 -20.90 -13.33
CA HIS A 534 10.79 -21.99 -13.41
C HIS A 534 9.54 -21.78 -12.55
N TYR A 535 9.16 -20.55 -12.26
CA TYR A 535 7.85 -20.27 -11.68
C TYR A 535 6.79 -20.09 -12.76
N ASN A 536 5.65 -20.75 -12.56
CA ASN A 536 4.40 -20.32 -13.18
C ASN A 536 3.83 -19.16 -12.35
N VAL A 537 3.79 -17.96 -12.93
CA VAL A 537 3.42 -16.73 -12.22
C VAL A 537 2.13 -16.14 -12.77
N GLN A 538 1.19 -15.90 -11.87
CA GLN A 538 -0.11 -15.28 -12.14
C GLN A 538 -0.27 -14.01 -11.30
N LEU A 539 -0.89 -12.98 -11.88
CA LEU A 539 -1.37 -11.82 -11.15
C LEU A 539 -2.82 -12.06 -10.73
N VAL A 540 -3.11 -11.95 -9.44
CA VAL A 540 -4.43 -12.26 -8.87
C VAL A 540 -4.96 -11.05 -8.14
N GLN A 541 -6.21 -10.64 -8.43
CA GLN A 541 -6.95 -9.72 -7.57
C GLN A 541 -7.57 -10.51 -6.43
N TYR A 542 -6.97 -10.43 -5.25
CA TYR A 542 -7.32 -11.28 -4.11
C TYR A 542 -8.40 -10.69 -3.22
N VAL A 543 -8.66 -9.38 -3.30
CA VAL A 543 -9.80 -8.73 -2.64
C VAL A 543 -10.44 -7.68 -3.56
N PRO A 544 -11.68 -7.24 -3.29
CA PRO A 544 -12.24 -6.08 -3.97
C PRO A 544 -11.38 -4.83 -3.76
N ASP A 545 -11.43 -3.93 -4.73
CA ASP A 545 -10.69 -2.67 -4.71
C ASP A 545 -11.09 -1.76 -3.55
N VAL A 546 -12.33 -1.87 -3.05
CA VAL A 546 -12.83 -1.13 -1.88
C VAL A 546 -12.07 -1.45 -0.59
N VAL A 547 -11.52 -2.67 -0.45
CA VAL A 547 -10.77 -3.10 0.74
C VAL A 547 -9.43 -2.38 0.79
N THR A 548 -8.69 -2.41 -0.32
CA THR A 548 -7.38 -1.78 -0.44
C THR A 548 -7.05 -1.51 -1.90
N PRO A 549 -6.35 -0.41 -2.23
CA PRO A 549 -5.78 -0.24 -3.56
C PRO A 549 -4.69 -1.26 -3.89
N LYS A 550 -4.16 -1.95 -2.88
CA LYS A 550 -3.14 -3.00 -3.00
C LYS A 550 -3.80 -4.37 -3.12
N ASN A 551 -4.92 -4.47 -3.82
CA ASN A 551 -5.74 -5.68 -3.88
C ASN A 551 -5.23 -6.75 -4.86
N LYS A 552 -3.97 -6.64 -5.30
CA LYS A 552 -3.36 -7.55 -6.25
C LYS A 552 -2.14 -8.20 -5.64
N CYS A 553 -1.95 -9.49 -5.92
CA CYS A 553 -0.75 -10.22 -5.54
C CYS A 553 -0.23 -11.06 -6.71
N TRP A 554 1.06 -11.42 -6.66
CA TRP A 554 1.62 -12.46 -7.52
C TRP A 554 1.48 -13.78 -6.81
N LEU A 555 0.82 -14.72 -7.46
CA LEU A 555 0.86 -16.12 -7.11
C LEU A 555 1.88 -16.80 -8.03
N ALA A 556 2.98 -17.27 -7.46
CA ALA A 556 4.02 -17.95 -8.21
C ALA A 556 4.24 -19.35 -7.64
N ILE A 557 4.13 -20.35 -8.50
CA ILE A 557 4.32 -21.77 -8.16
C ILE A 557 5.54 -22.26 -8.92
N ARG A 558 6.59 -22.67 -8.22
CA ARG A 558 7.78 -23.23 -8.85
C ARG A 558 7.42 -24.57 -9.49
N GLN A 559 7.99 -24.93 -10.63
CA GLN A 559 7.84 -26.28 -11.20
C GLN A 559 8.64 -27.27 -10.35
N ALA A 560 8.14 -28.51 -10.22
CA ALA A 560 8.89 -29.54 -9.53
C ALA A 560 10.13 -29.87 -10.35
N HIS A 561 11.28 -30.05 -9.70
CA HIS A 561 12.45 -30.57 -10.40
C HIS A 561 12.13 -32.01 -10.81
N THR A 562 11.80 -32.19 -12.09
CA THR A 562 11.85 -33.50 -12.75
C THR A 562 13.33 -33.87 -12.82
N SER A 563 13.80 -34.58 -11.78
CA SER A 563 15.17 -35.11 -11.73
C SER A 563 15.30 -36.24 -12.73
#